data_AF-A0AAD0NVP5-F1
#
_entry.id   AF-A0AAD0NVP5-F1
#
_cell.length_a   1.000
_cell.length_b   1.000
_cell.length_c   1.000
_cell.angle_alpha   90.00
_cell.angle_beta   90.00
_cell.angle_gamma   90.00
#
_symmetry.space_group_name_H-M   'P 1'
#
loop_
_entity.id
_entity.type
_entity.pdbx_description
1 polymer ?
#
loop_
_entity_poly.entity_id
_entity_poly.type
_entity_poly.pdbx_seq_one_letter_code
_entity_poly.pdbx_strand_id
1 'polypeptide(L)'
;MTASLVIGVDRDSVSMGDDVSPHGYSLAVQPGTALSVVLESAAPEIRARGWSWVADVDGRVAAVWSVDHGVQMLVEDAPVSAADGPRRIHYRYFLQIDPAWLHRRLADGAAANRPALEREYRPIGDRRREEEERRRESDSSARYLTDDCTAALRGFGAEFDLHNDRLARFTLFGSPMRVQRADTMTMTFDGTHGVMSSIRPVAVAECWLVAVAGQRARQARGLSPVIDASPMPAPELWPMGSGVAGTERWTTRGDPVVQLTGDEAVRAYRLSANRSISEVVTILSAR
;
A
#
# COMPACT_ATOMS: atom_id res chain seq x y z
N MET A 1 22.72 -37.64 -26.74
CA MET A 1 22.08 -37.04 -25.55
C MET A 1 22.85 -35.77 -25.24
N THR A 2 22.29 -34.60 -25.55
CA THR A 2 22.87 -33.32 -25.12
C THR A 2 22.63 -33.19 -23.62
N ALA A 3 23.70 -32.99 -22.84
CA ALA A 3 23.59 -32.78 -21.41
C ALA A 3 22.81 -31.48 -21.15
N SER A 4 21.85 -31.52 -20.22
CA SER A 4 21.12 -30.32 -19.78
C SER A 4 22.06 -29.39 -19.01
N LEU A 5 22.01 -28.09 -19.31
CA LEU A 5 22.63 -27.04 -18.53
C LEU A 5 21.83 -26.87 -17.22
N VAL A 6 22.50 -26.77 -16.07
CA VAL A 6 21.85 -26.49 -14.78
C VAL A 6 22.20 -25.08 -14.35
N ILE A 7 21.17 -24.26 -14.14
CA ILE A 7 21.29 -22.84 -13.79
C ILE A 7 20.77 -22.65 -12.37
N GLY A 8 21.51 -21.93 -11.52
CA GLY A 8 21.00 -21.50 -10.22
C GLY A 8 20.09 -20.29 -10.39
N VAL A 9 18.86 -20.35 -9.86
CA VAL A 9 17.89 -19.27 -9.92
C VAL A 9 17.57 -18.81 -8.50
N ASP A 10 17.46 -17.51 -8.29
CA ASP A 10 17.10 -16.91 -7.00
C ASP A 10 16.37 -15.56 -7.22
N ARG A 11 15.79 -14.99 -6.15
CA ARG A 11 15.12 -13.68 -6.22
C ARG A 11 15.21 -12.89 -4.91
N ASP A 12 14.98 -11.59 -5.00
CA ASP A 12 14.79 -10.74 -3.84
C ASP A 12 13.50 -11.12 -3.08
N SER A 13 13.54 -10.99 -1.76
CA SER A 13 12.34 -11.02 -0.92
C SER A 13 11.51 -9.76 -1.11
N VAL A 14 10.18 -9.90 -1.11
CA VAL A 14 9.23 -8.80 -1.39
C VAL A 14 8.50 -8.26 -0.15
N SER A 15 8.46 -9.04 0.93
CA SER A 15 7.80 -8.67 2.19
C SER A 15 8.39 -9.42 3.40
N MET A 16 8.08 -8.93 4.60
CA MET A 16 8.41 -9.65 5.84
C MET A 16 7.78 -11.04 5.85
N GLY A 17 8.58 -12.07 6.13
CA GLY A 17 8.14 -13.47 6.17
C GLY A 17 8.14 -14.17 4.81
N ASP A 18 8.47 -13.47 3.72
CA ASP A 18 8.73 -14.09 2.41
C ASP A 18 9.99 -14.98 2.49
N ASP A 19 10.96 -14.61 3.32
CA ASP A 19 12.22 -15.31 3.57
C ASP A 19 12.13 -16.48 4.57
N VAL A 20 10.92 -16.90 4.96
CA VAL A 20 10.73 -18.11 5.80
C VAL A 20 11.22 -19.37 5.10
N SER A 21 11.24 -19.37 3.76
CA SER A 21 11.86 -20.42 2.96
C SER A 21 12.85 -19.82 1.95
N PRO A 22 13.94 -20.53 1.61
CA PRO A 22 14.83 -20.10 0.54
C PRO A 22 14.10 -20.04 -0.80
N HIS A 23 14.32 -18.97 -1.56
CA HIS A 23 13.76 -18.81 -2.92
C HIS A 23 14.57 -19.53 -3.99
N GLY A 24 15.81 -19.88 -3.67
CA GLY A 24 16.77 -20.42 -4.61
C GLY A 24 16.42 -21.83 -5.07
N TYR A 25 16.50 -22.08 -6.38
CA TYR A 25 16.31 -23.41 -6.97
C TYR A 25 17.24 -23.62 -8.17
N SER A 26 17.28 -24.85 -8.69
CA SER A 26 18.03 -25.19 -9.91
C SER A 26 17.10 -25.41 -11.09
N LEU A 27 17.41 -24.80 -12.23
CA LEU A 27 16.66 -24.93 -13.47
C LEU A 27 17.49 -25.71 -14.49
N ALA A 28 16.95 -26.82 -15.00
CA ALA A 28 17.57 -27.59 -16.07
C ALA A 28 17.08 -27.07 -17.43
N VAL A 29 18.01 -26.75 -18.32
CA VAL A 29 17.75 -26.13 -19.63
C VAL A 29 18.47 -26.90 -20.72
N GLN A 30 17.81 -27.06 -21.88
CA GLN A 30 18.46 -27.64 -23.05
C GLN A 30 19.35 -26.60 -23.74
N PRO A 31 20.61 -26.92 -24.08
CA PRO A 31 21.42 -26.05 -24.93
C PRO A 31 20.68 -25.72 -26.24
N GLY A 32 20.82 -24.49 -26.72
CA GLY A 32 20.10 -23.95 -27.87
C GLY A 32 18.78 -23.26 -27.53
N THR A 33 18.34 -23.29 -26.27
CA THR A 33 17.16 -22.52 -25.82
C THR A 33 17.50 -21.02 -25.81
N ALA A 34 16.63 -20.17 -26.36
CA ALA A 34 16.81 -18.71 -26.30
C ALA A 34 16.85 -18.21 -24.85
N LEU A 35 17.70 -17.23 -24.55
CA LEU A 35 17.85 -16.69 -23.20
C LEU A 35 16.53 -16.14 -22.66
N SER A 36 15.71 -15.49 -23.48
CA SER A 36 14.38 -15.00 -23.10
C SER A 36 13.46 -16.11 -22.59
N VAL A 37 13.47 -17.27 -23.24
CA VAL A 37 12.69 -18.46 -22.84
C VAL A 37 13.21 -19.05 -21.53
N VAL A 38 14.53 -19.05 -21.34
CA VAL A 38 15.15 -19.43 -20.06
C VAL A 38 14.72 -18.49 -18.94
N LEU A 39 14.79 -17.18 -19.18
CA LEU A 39 14.39 -16.17 -18.21
C LEU A 39 12.90 -16.30 -17.85
N GLU A 40 12.02 -16.47 -18.83
CA GLU A 40 10.58 -16.67 -18.59
C GLU A 40 10.32 -17.96 -17.77
N SER A 41 11.07 -19.03 -18.04
CA SER A 41 10.99 -20.27 -17.26
C SER A 41 11.53 -20.11 -15.85
N ALA A 42 12.51 -19.23 -15.66
CA ALA A 42 13.11 -18.88 -14.38
C ALA A 42 12.33 -17.81 -13.61
N ALA A 43 11.22 -17.30 -14.16
CA ALA A 43 10.52 -16.14 -13.62
C ALA A 43 10.06 -16.34 -12.17
N PRO A 44 10.01 -15.27 -11.36
CA PRO A 44 9.50 -15.32 -10.00
C PRO A 44 8.11 -15.95 -9.92
N GLU A 45 7.90 -16.74 -8.88
CA GLU A 45 6.61 -17.34 -8.55
C GLU A 45 5.56 -16.30 -8.12
N ILE A 46 6.03 -15.12 -7.67
CA ILE A 46 5.17 -13.99 -7.31
C ILE A 46 4.72 -13.26 -8.57
N ARG A 47 3.44 -13.47 -8.93
CA ARG A 47 2.83 -12.97 -10.16
C ARG A 47 1.82 -11.84 -9.92
N ALA A 48 2.25 -10.78 -9.24
CA ALA A 48 1.44 -9.58 -9.07
C ALA A 48 1.54 -8.64 -10.28
N ARG A 49 0.39 -8.13 -10.76
CA ARG A 49 0.34 -7.12 -11.82
C ARG A 49 0.88 -5.77 -11.33
N GLY A 50 1.50 -5.02 -12.23
CA GLY A 50 2.16 -3.74 -11.97
C GLY A 50 3.49 -3.86 -11.24
N TRP A 51 3.94 -5.07 -10.91
CA TRP A 51 5.23 -5.31 -10.26
C TRP A 51 6.29 -5.56 -11.32
N SER A 52 7.47 -4.97 -11.12
CA SER A 52 8.61 -5.14 -12.02
C SER A 52 9.76 -5.87 -11.34
N TRP A 53 10.42 -6.71 -12.14
CA TRP A 53 11.61 -7.44 -11.76
C TRP A 53 12.71 -7.19 -12.79
N VAL A 54 13.95 -7.12 -12.33
CA VAL A 54 15.12 -7.07 -13.22
C VAL A 54 15.85 -8.39 -13.13
N ALA A 55 15.98 -9.08 -14.26
CA ALA A 55 16.76 -10.30 -14.36
C ALA A 55 18.25 -9.95 -14.48
N ASP A 56 19.00 -10.34 -13.46
CA ASP A 56 20.46 -10.30 -13.47
C ASP A 56 20.99 -11.70 -13.83
N VAL A 57 21.81 -11.79 -14.88
CA VAL A 57 22.42 -13.01 -15.39
C VAL A 57 23.92 -12.90 -15.21
N ASP A 58 24.48 -13.70 -14.32
CA ASP A 58 25.91 -13.71 -13.98
C ASP A 58 26.50 -12.31 -13.69
N GLY A 59 25.74 -11.43 -13.03
CA GLY A 59 26.15 -10.07 -12.67
C GLY A 59 25.81 -9.01 -13.72
N ARG A 60 25.12 -9.39 -14.80
CA ARG A 60 24.70 -8.49 -15.88
C ARG A 60 23.19 -8.39 -15.95
N VAL A 61 22.68 -7.17 -15.95
CA VAL A 61 21.27 -6.89 -16.22
C VAL A 61 20.92 -7.33 -17.65
N ALA A 62 20.06 -8.34 -17.76
CA ALA A 62 19.73 -9.00 -19.03
C ALA A 62 18.31 -8.69 -19.51
N ALA A 63 17.35 -8.48 -18.59
CA ALA A 63 15.97 -8.21 -18.95
C ALA A 63 15.20 -7.51 -17.81
N VAL A 64 14.05 -6.94 -18.18
CA VAL A 64 12.96 -6.63 -17.24
C VAL A 64 11.88 -7.68 -17.42
N TRP A 65 11.35 -8.21 -16.32
CA TRP A 65 10.23 -9.13 -16.33
C TRP A 65 9.07 -8.57 -15.51
N SER A 66 7.85 -8.80 -15.99
CA SER A 66 6.61 -8.52 -15.25
C SER A 66 5.50 -9.42 -15.76
N VAL A 67 4.45 -9.61 -14.96
CA VAL A 67 3.25 -10.33 -15.40
C VAL A 67 2.57 -9.67 -16.59
N ASP A 68 2.63 -8.34 -16.66
CA ASP A 68 1.91 -7.58 -17.69
C ASP A 68 2.59 -7.62 -19.06
N HIS A 69 3.91 -7.86 -19.09
CA HIS A 69 4.71 -7.76 -20.32
C HIS A 69 5.57 -8.99 -20.63
N GLY A 70 5.68 -9.97 -19.72
CA GLY A 70 6.64 -11.07 -19.84
C GLY A 70 8.10 -10.58 -19.78
N VAL A 71 9.02 -11.36 -20.34
CA VAL A 71 10.43 -10.96 -20.51
C VAL A 71 10.59 -9.89 -21.59
N GLN A 72 11.16 -8.75 -21.22
CA GLN A 72 11.64 -7.71 -22.12
C GLN A 72 13.17 -7.62 -22.08
N MET A 73 13.82 -8.09 -23.14
CA MET A 73 15.28 -8.19 -23.21
C MET A 73 15.98 -6.83 -23.26
N LEU A 74 17.13 -6.74 -22.57
CA LEU A 74 18.07 -5.62 -22.57
C LEU A 74 19.43 -5.99 -23.17
N VAL A 75 19.63 -7.27 -23.45
CA VAL A 75 20.80 -7.85 -24.13
C VAL A 75 20.31 -8.64 -25.34
N GLU A 76 21.25 -9.05 -26.20
CA GLU A 76 20.94 -9.94 -27.31
C GLU A 76 20.32 -11.25 -26.80
N ASP A 77 19.22 -11.67 -27.43
CA ASP A 77 18.52 -12.91 -27.11
C ASP A 77 19.18 -14.12 -27.79
N ALA A 78 20.43 -14.38 -27.41
CA ALA A 78 21.21 -15.47 -27.96
C ALA A 78 20.81 -16.82 -27.34
N PRO A 79 20.89 -17.93 -28.10
CA PRO A 79 20.72 -19.28 -27.55
C PRO A 79 21.77 -19.60 -26.49
N VAL A 80 21.36 -20.18 -25.35
CA VAL A 80 22.30 -20.61 -24.31
C VAL A 80 23.08 -21.84 -24.77
N SER A 81 24.39 -21.84 -24.59
CA SER A 81 25.26 -22.98 -24.92
C SER A 81 25.69 -23.73 -23.66
N ALA A 82 26.22 -24.95 -23.82
CA ALA A 82 26.77 -25.69 -22.67
C ALA A 82 28.10 -25.11 -22.17
N ALA A 83 28.84 -24.36 -23.01
CA ALA A 83 30.15 -23.80 -22.66
C ALA A 83 30.02 -22.42 -21.99
N ASP A 84 29.12 -21.58 -22.52
CA ASP A 84 28.99 -20.16 -22.15
C ASP A 84 27.58 -19.80 -21.67
N GLY A 85 26.76 -20.81 -21.35
CA GLY A 85 25.43 -20.62 -20.79
C GLY A 85 25.47 -19.99 -19.40
N PRO A 86 24.38 -19.31 -19.01
CA PRO A 86 24.32 -18.62 -17.73
C PRO A 86 24.44 -19.62 -16.56
N ARG A 87 25.19 -19.25 -15.52
CA ARG A 87 25.33 -20.09 -14.32
C ARG A 87 24.34 -19.68 -13.25
N ARG A 88 24.05 -18.39 -13.14
CA ARG A 88 23.12 -17.83 -12.16
C ARG A 88 22.18 -16.81 -12.80
N ILE A 89 20.91 -16.90 -12.42
CA ILE A 89 19.89 -15.89 -12.66
C ILE A 89 19.42 -15.39 -11.30
N HIS A 90 19.41 -14.08 -11.08
CA HIS A 90 18.84 -13.47 -9.88
C HIS A 90 17.81 -12.41 -10.26
N TYR A 91 16.59 -12.56 -9.78
CA TYR A 91 15.52 -11.60 -10.01
C TYR A 91 15.49 -10.55 -8.90
N ARG A 92 15.86 -9.33 -9.25
CA ARG A 92 15.83 -8.18 -8.34
C ARG A 92 14.45 -7.55 -8.38
N TYR A 93 13.83 -7.32 -7.22
CA TYR A 93 12.48 -6.75 -7.15
C TYR A 93 12.53 -5.23 -7.21
N PHE A 94 11.82 -4.62 -8.17
CA PHE A 94 11.79 -3.16 -8.43
C PHE A 94 10.45 -2.52 -8.08
N LEU A 95 9.71 -3.11 -7.14
CA LEU A 95 8.45 -2.56 -6.61
C LEU A 95 7.40 -2.39 -7.73
N GLN A 96 6.58 -1.34 -7.60
CA GLN A 96 5.52 -0.96 -8.52
C GLN A 96 6.00 0.06 -9.57
N ILE A 97 7.28 0.02 -9.94
CA ILE A 97 7.78 0.79 -11.08
C ILE A 97 7.19 0.18 -12.34
N ASP A 98 6.59 1.01 -13.20
CA ASP A 98 6.02 0.60 -14.48
C ASP A 98 7.07 -0.17 -15.31
N PRO A 99 6.80 -1.43 -15.68
CA PRO A 99 7.80 -2.28 -16.33
C PRO A 99 8.29 -1.72 -17.66
N ALA A 100 7.40 -1.11 -18.46
CA ALA A 100 7.76 -0.51 -19.74
C ALA A 100 8.65 0.73 -19.57
N TRP A 101 8.38 1.57 -18.55
CA TRP A 101 9.26 2.69 -18.19
C TRP A 101 10.62 2.19 -17.71
N LEU A 102 10.65 1.17 -16.85
CA LEU A 102 11.88 0.58 -16.33
C LEU A 102 12.74 -0.01 -17.46
N HIS A 103 12.11 -0.77 -18.37
CA HIS A 103 12.78 -1.34 -19.53
C HIS A 103 13.43 -0.27 -20.39
N ARG A 104 12.67 0.77 -20.81
CA ARG A 104 13.23 1.89 -21.58
C ARG A 104 14.39 2.55 -20.85
N ARG A 105 14.23 2.82 -19.55
CA ARG A 105 15.25 3.52 -18.76
C ARG A 105 16.57 2.73 -18.68
N LEU A 106 16.48 1.41 -18.52
CA LEU A 106 17.65 0.52 -18.52
C LEU A 106 18.24 0.33 -19.93
N ALA A 107 17.40 0.27 -20.97
CA ALA A 107 17.84 0.22 -22.36
C ALA A 107 18.62 1.48 -22.78
N ASP A 108 18.25 2.64 -22.23
CA ASP A 108 18.98 3.91 -22.38
C ASP A 108 20.30 3.96 -21.57
N GLY A 109 20.69 2.87 -20.91
CA GLY A 109 21.96 2.74 -20.19
C GLY A 109 21.94 3.18 -18.72
N ALA A 110 20.77 3.42 -18.12
CA ALA A 110 20.71 3.68 -16.69
C ALA A 110 21.16 2.45 -15.88
N ALA A 111 21.86 2.69 -14.77
CA ALA A 111 22.21 1.60 -13.85
C ALA A 111 20.94 1.04 -13.18
N ALA A 112 20.87 -0.27 -13.00
CA ALA A 112 19.82 -0.93 -12.23
C ALA A 112 19.99 -0.70 -10.72
N ASN A 113 19.87 0.56 -10.29
CA ASN A 113 19.88 0.99 -8.90
C ASN A 113 18.44 1.29 -8.47
N ARG A 114 17.84 0.36 -7.72
CA ARG A 114 16.43 0.44 -7.31
C ARG A 114 16.09 1.75 -6.58
N PRO A 115 16.78 2.16 -5.50
CA PRO A 115 16.49 3.44 -4.85
C PRO A 115 16.54 4.67 -5.76
N ALA A 116 17.48 4.71 -6.72
CA ALA A 116 17.60 5.83 -7.65
C ALA A 116 16.45 5.86 -8.66
N LEU A 117 16.14 4.70 -9.27
CA LEU A 117 15.08 4.56 -10.26
C LEU A 117 13.69 4.74 -9.63
N GLU A 118 13.48 4.27 -8.40
CA GLU A 118 12.25 4.52 -7.65
C GLU A 118 12.04 6.02 -7.41
N ARG A 119 13.09 6.73 -7.02
CA ARG A 119 13.03 8.19 -6.80
C ARG A 119 12.71 8.94 -8.10
N GLU A 120 13.31 8.52 -9.21
CA GLU A 120 13.08 9.09 -10.53
C GLU A 120 11.64 8.82 -11.02
N TYR A 121 11.14 7.60 -10.82
CA TYR A 121 9.82 7.19 -11.26
C TYR A 121 8.68 7.73 -10.39
N ARG A 122 8.93 7.95 -9.09
CA ARG A 122 7.93 8.38 -8.10
C ARG A 122 6.98 9.49 -8.58
N PRO A 123 7.44 10.64 -9.10
CA PRO A 123 6.52 11.68 -9.58
C PRO A 123 5.62 11.24 -10.74
N ILE A 124 6.06 10.30 -11.58
CA ILE A 124 5.25 9.72 -12.66
C ILE A 124 4.21 8.77 -12.08
N GLY A 125 4.64 7.88 -11.18
CA GLY A 125 3.76 6.94 -10.49
C GLY A 125 2.69 7.64 -9.64
N ASP A 126 3.04 8.72 -8.96
CA ASP A 126 2.12 9.53 -8.17
C ASP A 126 1.05 10.19 -9.07
N ARG A 127 1.46 10.77 -10.20
CA ARG A 127 0.54 11.36 -11.17
C ARG A 127 -0.41 10.33 -11.77
N ARG A 128 0.10 9.17 -12.20
CA ARG A 128 -0.73 8.09 -12.75
C ARG A 128 -1.72 7.53 -11.74
N ARG A 129 -1.30 7.40 -10.47
CA ARG A 129 -2.22 7.03 -9.39
C ARG A 129 -3.32 8.07 -9.23
N GLU A 130 -2.98 9.35 -9.17
CA GLU A 130 -3.96 10.43 -9.07
C GLU A 130 -4.97 10.38 -10.23
N GLU A 131 -4.50 10.25 -11.47
CA GLU A 131 -5.34 10.13 -12.66
C GLU A 131 -6.29 8.93 -12.57
N GLU A 132 -5.81 7.77 -12.12
CA GLU A 132 -6.66 6.59 -11.91
C GLU A 132 -7.70 6.79 -10.80
N GLU A 133 -7.33 7.43 -9.69
CA GLU A 133 -8.31 7.71 -8.62
C GLU A 133 -9.41 8.66 -9.09
N ARG A 134 -9.04 9.68 -9.87
CA ARG A 134 -9.98 10.65 -10.48
C ARG A 134 -10.86 9.99 -11.52
N ARG A 135 -10.29 9.14 -12.36
CA ARG A 135 -11.04 8.33 -13.32
C ARG A 135 -12.07 7.45 -12.61
N ARG A 136 -11.69 6.78 -11.52
CA ARG A 136 -12.61 5.97 -10.71
C ARG A 136 -13.76 6.78 -10.11
N GLU A 137 -13.49 7.97 -9.61
CA GLU A 137 -14.52 8.88 -9.08
C GLU A 137 -15.53 9.28 -10.16
N SER A 138 -15.05 9.51 -11.39
CA SER A 138 -15.86 9.87 -12.55
C SER A 138 -16.64 8.69 -13.13
N ASP A 139 -16.00 7.53 -13.27
CA ASP A 139 -16.53 6.36 -13.97
C ASP A 139 -17.51 5.52 -13.12
N SER A 140 -17.46 5.67 -11.79
CA SER A 140 -18.27 4.89 -10.85
C SER A 140 -19.00 5.77 -9.84
N SER A 141 -20.27 5.48 -9.60
CA SER A 141 -21.04 6.10 -8.52
C SER A 141 -20.79 5.46 -7.15
N ALA A 142 -20.06 4.34 -7.07
CA ALA A 142 -19.75 3.69 -5.81
C ALA A 142 -18.86 4.58 -4.93
N ARG A 143 -19.16 4.62 -3.64
CA ARG A 143 -18.49 5.48 -2.66
C ARG A 143 -18.01 4.64 -1.49
N TYR A 144 -16.78 4.93 -1.05
CA TYR A 144 -16.13 4.17 0.00
C TYR A 144 -16.79 4.37 1.37
N LEU A 145 -16.96 5.65 1.75
CA LEU A 145 -17.72 6.06 2.92
C LEU A 145 -19.22 6.17 2.62
N THR A 146 -20.03 5.85 3.62
CA THR A 146 -21.49 5.96 3.59
C THR A 146 -21.96 7.41 3.52
N ASP A 147 -23.18 7.62 3.01
CA ASP A 147 -23.79 8.96 2.93
C ASP A 147 -23.90 9.62 4.31
N ASP A 148 -24.30 8.86 5.34
CA ASP A 148 -24.37 9.33 6.73
C ASP A 148 -23.00 9.82 7.25
N CYS A 149 -21.94 9.06 6.96
CA CYS A 149 -20.58 9.45 7.32
C CYS A 149 -20.17 10.73 6.59
N THR A 150 -20.35 10.81 5.27
CA THR A 150 -19.96 12.00 4.51
C THR A 150 -20.77 13.25 4.89
N ALA A 151 -22.07 13.10 5.18
CA ALA A 151 -22.92 14.17 5.66
C ALA A 151 -22.46 14.69 7.03
N ALA A 152 -22.16 13.79 7.97
CA ALA A 152 -21.61 14.14 9.27
C ALA A 152 -20.26 14.87 9.16
N LEU A 153 -19.35 14.37 8.31
CA LEU A 153 -18.05 15.00 8.07
C LEU A 153 -18.20 16.41 7.50
N ARG A 154 -19.06 16.60 6.49
CA ARG A 154 -19.37 17.93 5.95
C ARG A 154 -19.99 18.85 7.01
N GLY A 155 -20.89 18.33 7.85
CA GLY A 155 -21.46 19.07 8.98
C GLY A 155 -20.41 19.55 10.00
N PHE A 156 -19.30 18.82 10.12
CA PHE A 156 -18.13 19.21 10.90
C PHE A 156 -17.09 20.02 10.13
N GLY A 157 -17.38 20.45 8.90
CA GLY A 157 -16.51 21.32 8.11
C GLY A 157 -15.49 20.59 7.23
N ALA A 158 -15.73 19.31 6.91
CA ALA A 158 -14.93 18.60 5.92
C ALA A 158 -15.26 19.06 4.48
N GLU A 159 -14.23 19.36 3.70
CA GLU A 159 -14.35 19.67 2.27
C GLU A 159 -13.73 18.54 1.45
N PHE A 160 -14.56 17.78 0.74
CA PHE A 160 -14.09 16.64 -0.05
C PHE A 160 -13.44 17.10 -1.34
N ASP A 161 -12.20 16.63 -1.54
CA ASP A 161 -11.46 16.78 -2.78
C ASP A 161 -11.72 15.60 -3.72
N LEU A 162 -11.75 14.38 -3.18
CA LEU A 162 -11.85 13.14 -3.94
C LEU A 162 -12.62 12.10 -3.11
N HIS A 163 -13.57 11.38 -3.71
CA HIS A 163 -14.24 10.26 -3.08
C HIS A 163 -14.69 9.22 -4.12
N ASN A 164 -13.99 8.09 -4.15
CA ASN A 164 -14.31 6.95 -5.00
C ASN A 164 -14.65 5.69 -4.17
N ASP A 165 -14.64 4.53 -4.81
CA ASP A 165 -15.05 3.23 -4.24
C ASP A 165 -14.11 2.68 -3.14
N ARG A 166 -12.89 3.22 -3.01
CA ARG A 166 -11.87 2.74 -2.07
C ARG A 166 -11.10 3.81 -1.31
N LEU A 167 -11.28 5.07 -1.68
CA LEU A 167 -10.51 6.21 -1.18
C LEU A 167 -11.43 7.43 -1.02
N ALA A 168 -11.25 8.15 0.08
CA ALA A 168 -11.75 9.50 0.27
C ALA A 168 -10.59 10.41 0.70
N ARG A 169 -10.51 11.60 0.12
CA ARG A 169 -9.64 12.69 0.54
C ARG A 169 -10.48 13.94 0.76
N PHE A 170 -10.21 14.60 1.87
CA PHE A 170 -10.88 15.83 2.24
C PHE A 170 -9.96 16.68 3.09
N THR A 171 -10.23 17.97 3.18
CA THR A 171 -9.59 18.83 4.17
C THR A 171 -10.53 19.00 5.36
N LEU A 172 -9.96 19.17 6.54
CA LEU A 172 -10.70 19.49 7.76
C LEU A 172 -9.96 20.62 8.47
N PHE A 173 -10.52 21.83 8.43
CA PHE A 173 -9.90 23.05 8.93
C PHE A 173 -8.46 23.26 8.40
N GLY A 174 -8.28 23.08 7.09
CA GLY A 174 -6.98 23.20 6.42
C GLY A 174 -6.04 21.99 6.58
N SER A 175 -6.38 21.02 7.44
CA SER A 175 -5.60 19.79 7.58
C SER A 175 -6.05 18.74 6.55
N PRO A 176 -5.16 18.22 5.69
CA PRO A 176 -5.50 17.15 4.76
C PRO A 176 -5.79 15.84 5.50
N MET A 177 -6.84 15.16 5.08
CA MET A 177 -7.27 13.86 5.57
C MET A 177 -7.39 12.89 4.39
N ARG A 178 -6.96 11.66 4.60
CA ARG A 178 -7.11 10.57 3.63
C ARG A 178 -7.61 9.32 4.31
N VAL A 179 -8.65 8.72 3.76
CA VAL A 179 -9.24 7.47 4.23
C VAL A 179 -9.23 6.49 3.07
N GLN A 180 -8.63 5.31 3.25
CA GLN A 180 -8.51 4.32 2.18
C GLN A 180 -8.66 2.90 2.69
N ARG A 181 -9.12 2.00 1.81
CA ARG A 181 -9.04 0.57 2.05
C ARG A 181 -7.60 0.08 1.86
N ALA A 182 -7.09 -0.66 2.83
CA ALA A 182 -5.85 -1.43 2.72
C ALA A 182 -6.11 -2.85 3.21
N ASP A 183 -6.12 -3.81 2.29
CA ASP A 183 -6.63 -5.16 2.54
C ASP A 183 -8.07 -5.12 3.13
N THR A 184 -8.27 -5.65 4.33
CA THR A 184 -9.55 -5.69 5.03
C THR A 184 -9.77 -4.51 5.97
N MET A 185 -8.79 -3.60 6.08
CA MET A 185 -8.78 -2.49 7.04
C MET A 185 -9.15 -1.17 6.36
N THR A 186 -9.87 -0.32 7.10
CA THR A 186 -10.01 1.10 6.77
C THR A 186 -8.90 1.88 7.45
N MET A 187 -8.00 2.47 6.65
CA MET A 187 -6.90 3.27 7.15
C MET A 187 -7.21 4.76 7.03
N THR A 188 -6.98 5.52 8.10
CA THR A 188 -7.08 6.98 8.11
C THR A 188 -5.71 7.58 8.32
N PHE A 189 -5.39 8.61 7.54
CA PHE A 189 -4.18 9.40 7.60
C PHE A 189 -4.54 10.86 7.81
N ASP A 190 -3.81 11.57 8.66
CA ASP A 190 -3.69 13.01 8.57
C ASP A 190 -2.44 13.32 7.73
N GLY A 191 -2.54 14.22 6.75
CA GLY A 191 -1.47 14.40 5.74
C GLY A 191 -0.15 14.93 6.28
N THR A 192 0.01 15.07 7.60
CA THR A 192 1.25 15.41 8.31
C THR A 192 1.80 14.29 9.22
N HIS A 193 0.99 13.38 9.80
CA HIS A 193 1.44 12.48 10.88
C HIS A 193 1.30 10.97 10.61
N GLY A 194 1.21 10.58 9.35
CA GLY A 194 1.19 9.16 9.01
C GLY A 194 -0.16 8.51 9.34
N VAL A 195 -0.14 7.24 9.73
CA VAL A 195 -1.37 6.47 9.94
C VAL A 195 -1.98 6.82 11.32
N MET A 196 -3.14 7.48 11.33
CA MET A 196 -3.89 7.72 12.57
C MET A 196 -4.62 6.48 13.06
N SER A 197 -5.20 5.72 12.13
CA SER A 197 -5.97 4.52 12.47
C SER A 197 -5.91 3.47 11.36
N SER A 198 -6.02 2.20 11.75
CA SER A 198 -6.43 1.08 10.91
C SER A 198 -7.54 0.35 11.63
N ILE A 199 -8.77 0.36 11.08
CA ILE A 199 -9.96 -0.18 11.77
C ILE A 199 -10.74 -1.12 10.84
N ARG A 200 -11.19 -2.26 11.37
CA ARG A 200 -12.26 -3.08 10.78
C ARG A 200 -13.27 -3.51 11.87
N PRO A 201 -14.57 -3.58 11.53
CA PRO A 201 -15.18 -3.33 10.22
C PRO A 201 -15.31 -1.83 9.89
N VAL A 202 -15.65 -1.51 8.63
CA VAL A 202 -15.76 -0.13 8.13
C VAL A 202 -16.72 0.74 8.95
N ALA A 203 -17.84 0.18 9.43
CA ALA A 203 -18.81 0.92 10.26
C ALA A 203 -18.18 1.49 11.54
N VAL A 204 -17.26 0.74 12.18
CA VAL A 204 -16.53 1.22 13.37
C VAL A 204 -15.55 2.33 12.98
N ALA A 205 -14.91 2.21 11.80
CA ALA A 205 -14.01 3.23 11.28
C ALA A 205 -14.73 4.55 10.99
N GLU A 206 -15.95 4.50 10.45
CA GLU A 206 -16.75 5.68 10.16
C GLU A 206 -17.20 6.42 11.42
N CYS A 207 -17.69 5.71 12.44
CA CYS A 207 -18.02 6.32 13.73
C CYS A 207 -16.79 6.99 14.37
N TRP A 208 -15.63 6.32 14.30
CA TRP A 208 -14.36 6.87 14.79
C TRP A 208 -13.94 8.13 14.01
N LEU A 209 -14.06 8.10 12.68
CA LEU A 209 -13.69 9.21 11.81
C LEU A 209 -14.55 10.45 12.08
N VAL A 210 -15.85 10.25 12.28
CA VAL A 210 -16.79 11.32 12.67
C VAL A 210 -16.43 11.88 14.04
N ALA A 211 -16.01 11.04 14.99
CA ALA A 211 -15.55 11.50 16.31
C ALA A 211 -14.29 12.36 16.22
N VAL A 212 -13.30 11.96 15.41
CA VAL A 212 -12.11 12.79 15.13
C VAL A 212 -12.54 14.12 14.53
N ALA A 213 -13.39 14.11 13.51
CA ALA A 213 -13.82 15.32 12.83
C ALA A 213 -14.55 16.29 13.75
N GLY A 214 -15.49 15.79 14.56
CA GLY A 214 -16.22 16.62 15.51
C GLY A 214 -15.36 17.18 16.63
N GLN A 215 -14.40 16.42 17.17
CA GLN A 215 -13.46 16.93 18.18
C GLN A 215 -12.59 18.07 17.61
N ARG A 216 -12.06 17.90 16.39
CA ARG A 216 -11.32 18.96 15.69
C ARG A 216 -12.19 20.18 15.41
N ALA A 217 -13.45 19.98 15.03
CA ALA A 217 -14.41 21.06 14.81
C ALA A 217 -14.71 21.86 16.08
N ARG A 218 -14.84 21.18 17.23
CA ARG A 218 -14.98 21.84 18.53
C ARG A 218 -13.75 22.68 18.85
N GLN A 219 -12.56 22.11 18.71
CA GLN A 219 -11.30 22.81 18.95
C GLN A 219 -11.16 24.05 18.05
N ALA A 220 -11.46 23.93 16.76
CA ALA A 220 -11.42 25.05 15.81
C ALA A 220 -12.42 26.16 16.17
N ARG A 221 -13.52 25.83 16.86
CA ARG A 221 -14.52 26.77 17.38
C ARG A 221 -14.19 27.29 18.79
N GLY A 222 -13.04 26.93 19.36
CA GLY A 222 -12.63 27.32 20.71
C GLY A 222 -13.41 26.63 21.83
N LEU A 223 -14.09 25.51 21.54
CA LEU A 223 -14.81 24.72 22.52
C LEU A 223 -13.91 23.65 23.15
N SER A 224 -14.15 23.34 24.42
CA SER A 224 -13.45 22.25 25.10
C SER A 224 -13.73 20.89 24.43
N PRO A 225 -12.74 19.98 24.36
CA PRO A 225 -12.95 18.63 23.91
C PRO A 225 -14.05 17.94 24.72
N VAL A 226 -14.89 17.14 24.06
CA VAL A 226 -15.88 16.34 24.81
C VAL A 226 -15.15 15.23 25.54
N ILE A 227 -15.30 15.22 26.87
CA ILE A 227 -14.96 14.08 27.71
C ILE A 227 -16.24 13.26 27.88
N ASP A 228 -16.20 12.00 27.48
CA ASP A 228 -17.35 11.12 27.57
C ASP A 228 -17.69 10.82 29.04
N ALA A 229 -18.72 11.47 29.55
CA ALA A 229 -19.17 11.31 30.93
C ALA A 229 -19.95 10.01 31.17
N SER A 230 -20.32 9.29 30.11
CA SER A 230 -21.05 8.02 30.19
C SER A 230 -20.53 7.07 29.11
N PRO A 231 -19.31 6.54 29.27
CA PRO A 231 -18.69 5.68 28.28
C PRO A 231 -19.50 4.41 28.08
N MET A 232 -19.78 4.11 26.81
CA MET A 232 -20.33 2.81 26.43
C MET A 232 -19.26 1.74 26.66
N PRO A 233 -19.63 0.52 27.07
CA PRO A 233 -18.69 -0.60 27.13
C PRO A 233 -18.02 -0.75 25.76
N ALA A 234 -16.70 -0.84 25.72
CA ALA A 234 -15.93 -0.97 24.49
C ALA A 234 -14.78 -1.97 24.69
N PRO A 235 -14.33 -2.68 23.63
CA PRO A 235 -13.14 -3.50 23.71
C PRO A 235 -11.94 -2.69 24.21
N GLU A 236 -11.20 -3.28 25.15
CA GLU A 236 -10.03 -2.66 25.77
C GLU A 236 -8.90 -2.43 24.75
N LEU A 237 -8.25 -1.28 24.88
CA LEU A 237 -7.08 -0.92 24.10
C LEU A 237 -5.81 -1.35 24.84
N TRP A 238 -4.94 -2.06 24.12
CA TRP A 238 -3.66 -2.56 24.59
C TRP A 238 -2.53 -1.84 23.86
N PRO A 239 -1.43 -1.49 24.54
CA PRO A 239 -0.28 -0.91 23.87
C PRO A 239 0.33 -1.91 22.89
N MET A 240 0.70 -1.42 21.71
CA MET A 240 1.50 -2.16 20.73
C MET A 240 2.99 -1.96 21.03
N GLY A 241 3.78 -3.04 20.92
CA GLY A 241 5.19 -3.07 21.34
C GLY A 241 6.14 -2.11 20.62
N SER A 242 5.72 -1.49 19.51
CA SER A 242 6.47 -0.41 18.86
C SER A 242 5.52 0.67 18.35
N GLY A 243 5.79 1.91 18.76
CA GLY A 243 5.16 3.10 18.20
C GLY A 243 5.58 3.33 16.74
N VAL A 244 4.87 4.19 16.02
CA VAL A 244 5.30 4.69 14.70
C VAL A 244 5.86 6.08 14.91
N ALA A 245 7.09 6.33 14.42
CA ALA A 245 7.77 7.62 14.57
C ALA A 245 7.83 8.14 16.02
N GLY A 246 7.93 7.23 17.00
CA GLY A 246 7.97 7.58 18.43
C GLY A 246 6.60 7.86 19.07
N THR A 247 5.49 7.77 18.32
CA THR A 247 4.14 7.91 18.86
C THR A 247 3.57 6.54 19.28
N GLU A 248 3.02 6.48 20.49
CA GLU A 248 2.41 5.26 21.03
C GLU A 248 1.29 4.75 20.13
N ARG A 249 1.20 3.41 20.03
CA ARG A 249 0.16 2.72 19.28
C ARG A 249 -0.63 1.80 20.18
N TRP A 250 -1.92 1.70 19.87
CA TRP A 250 -2.89 0.96 20.66
C TRP A 250 -3.66 0.00 19.76
N THR A 251 -4.00 -1.18 20.27
CA THR A 251 -4.80 -2.18 19.55
C THR A 251 -5.87 -2.81 20.43
N THR A 252 -7.00 -3.20 19.87
CA THR A 252 -7.93 -4.13 20.52
C THR A 252 -7.44 -5.58 20.39
N ARG A 253 -7.93 -6.45 21.28
CA ARG A 253 -7.81 -7.91 21.15
C ARG A 253 -9.16 -8.48 20.73
N GLY A 254 -9.25 -9.02 19.52
CA GLY A 254 -10.50 -9.56 18.97
C GLY A 254 -11.25 -8.56 18.10
N ASP A 255 -12.56 -8.76 17.98
CA ASP A 255 -13.45 -7.97 17.13
C ASP A 255 -14.16 -6.86 17.92
N PRO A 256 -14.24 -5.61 17.42
CA PRO A 256 -13.57 -5.06 16.24
C PRO A 256 -12.04 -5.03 16.37
N VAL A 257 -11.33 -5.17 15.25
CA VAL A 257 -9.88 -4.96 15.20
C VAL A 257 -9.61 -3.47 14.93
N VAL A 258 -9.05 -2.81 15.92
CA VAL A 258 -8.79 -1.37 15.92
C VAL A 258 -7.32 -1.18 16.23
N GLN A 259 -6.61 -0.42 15.40
CA GLN A 259 -5.25 0.03 15.65
C GLN A 259 -5.21 1.55 15.57
N LEU A 260 -4.69 2.21 16.60
CA LEU A 260 -4.75 3.66 16.76
C LEU A 260 -3.35 4.19 17.06
N THR A 261 -3.05 5.38 16.57
CA THR A 261 -1.78 6.07 16.80
C THR A 261 -2.04 7.37 17.55
N GLY A 262 -1.46 7.51 18.75
CA GLY A 262 -1.54 8.71 19.57
C GLY A 262 -2.86 8.91 20.32
N ASP A 263 -2.84 9.85 21.28
CA ASP A 263 -3.94 10.04 22.23
C ASP A 263 -5.21 10.59 21.60
N GLU A 264 -5.10 11.38 20.52
CA GLU A 264 -6.26 11.89 19.80
C GLU A 264 -7.10 10.73 19.24
N ALA A 265 -6.45 9.77 18.58
CA ALA A 265 -7.09 8.60 18.01
C ALA A 265 -7.74 7.73 19.10
N VAL A 266 -7.08 7.57 20.25
CA VAL A 266 -7.61 6.84 21.40
C VAL A 266 -8.83 7.52 22.01
N ARG A 267 -8.79 8.85 22.19
CA ARG A 267 -9.95 9.62 22.71
C ARG A 267 -11.14 9.53 21.76
N ALA A 268 -10.91 9.67 20.46
CA ALA A 268 -11.96 9.51 19.46
C ALA A 268 -12.60 8.12 19.51
N TYR A 269 -11.80 7.06 19.66
CA TYR A 269 -12.32 5.69 19.82
C TYR A 269 -13.16 5.52 21.08
N ARG A 270 -12.69 5.99 22.23
CA ARG A 270 -13.46 5.93 23.48
C ARG A 270 -14.81 6.64 23.37
N LEU A 271 -14.86 7.74 22.61
CA LEU A 271 -16.09 8.47 22.34
C LEU A 271 -16.99 7.77 21.30
N SER A 272 -16.43 7.10 20.29
CA SER A 272 -17.22 6.53 19.19
C SER A 272 -17.61 5.07 19.38
N ALA A 273 -16.93 4.35 20.27
CA ALA A 273 -17.09 2.91 20.42
C ALA A 273 -18.54 2.55 20.79
N ASN A 274 -19.08 1.57 20.06
CA ASN A 274 -20.46 1.09 20.22
C ASN A 274 -21.55 2.17 20.14
N ARG A 275 -21.26 3.26 19.43
CA ARG A 275 -22.23 4.31 19.08
C ARG A 275 -22.48 4.36 17.59
N SER A 276 -23.65 4.83 17.21
CA SER A 276 -24.00 5.23 15.84
C SER A 276 -23.38 6.59 15.49
N ILE A 277 -23.26 6.86 14.18
CA ILE A 277 -22.82 8.17 13.67
C ILE A 277 -23.69 9.30 14.22
N SER A 278 -25.02 9.13 14.25
CA SER A 278 -25.96 10.13 14.78
C SER A 278 -25.76 10.44 16.26
N GLU A 279 -25.47 9.44 17.08
CA GLU A 279 -25.19 9.64 18.51
C GLU A 279 -23.88 10.41 18.69
N VAL A 280 -22.83 10.04 17.95
CA VAL A 280 -21.54 10.74 17.97
C VAL A 280 -21.71 12.21 17.55
N VAL A 281 -22.47 12.46 16.47
CA VAL A 281 -22.77 13.83 16.00
C VAL A 281 -23.50 14.63 17.08
N THR A 282 -24.51 14.04 17.72
CA THR A 282 -25.29 14.68 18.78
C THR A 282 -24.40 15.08 19.96
N ILE A 283 -23.55 14.16 20.43
CA ILE A 283 -22.62 14.40 21.54
C ILE A 283 -21.63 15.54 21.20
N LEU A 284 -21.07 15.54 19.99
CA LEU A 284 -20.05 16.52 19.59
C LEU A 284 -20.62 17.90 19.27
N SER A 285 -21.90 17.96 18.92
CA SER A 285 -22.61 19.20 18.60
C SER A 285 -23.25 19.88 19.83
N ALA A 286 -23.34 19.17 20.97
CA ALA A 286 -23.76 19.75 22.23
C ALA A 286 -22.80 20.87 22.66
N ARG A 287 -23.32 22.01 23.14
CA ARG A 287 -22.48 23.16 23.50
C ARG A 287 -21.61 22.87 24.72
#